data_AF-A0A4V1ERD6-F1
#
_entry.id   AF-A0A4V1ERD6-F1
#
_cell.length_a   1.000
_cell.length_b   1.000
_cell.length_c   1.000
_cell.angle_alpha   90.00
_cell.angle_beta   90.00
_cell.angle_gamma   90.00
#
_symmetry.space_group_name_H-M   'P 1'
#
loop_
_entity.id
_entity.type
_entity.pdbx_description
1 polymer ?
#
loop_
_entity_poly.entity_id
_entity_poly.type
_entity_poly.pdbx_seq_one_letter_code
_entity_poly.pdbx_strand_id
1 'polypeptide(L)' 'MSSAKEQMSKIIREQPDDSSYDEVLRDLAFARMVERGIENSDARRTTSNAEMKHRIRTWEK' A
#
# COMPACT_ATOMS: atom_id res chain seq x y z
N MET A 1 14.49 11.01 7.50
CA MET A 1 13.82 9.77 7.09
C MET A 1 13.76 8.89 8.31
N SER A 2 12.58 8.60 8.84
CA SER A 2 12.44 7.54 9.85
C SER A 2 12.81 6.20 9.20
N SER A 3 13.44 5.31 9.95
CA SER A 3 13.73 3.96 9.46
C SER A 3 12.42 3.20 9.19
N ALA A 4 12.48 2.17 8.34
CA ALA A 4 11.33 1.28 8.11
C ALA A 4 10.77 0.73 9.44
N LYS A 5 11.64 0.37 10.38
CA LYS A 5 11.24 -0.12 11.71
C LYS A 5 10.48 0.93 12.52
N GLU A 6 10.90 2.20 12.47
CA GLU A 6 10.22 3.29 13.16
C GLU A 6 8.84 3.58 12.56
N GLN A 7 8.73 3.57 11.23
CA GLN A 7 7.43 3.74 10.55
C GLN A 7 6.47 2.60 10.90
N MET A 8 6.93 1.35 10.82
CA MET A 8 6.13 0.19 11.22
C MET A 8 5.69 0.28 12.69
N SER A 9 6.62 0.66 13.58
CA SER A 9 6.30 0.81 15.01
C SER A 9 5.27 1.92 15.26
N LYS A 10 5.31 3.00 14.47
CA LYS A 10 4.31 4.06 14.56
C LYS A 10 2.93 3.56 14.15
N ILE A 11 2.82 2.88 13.00
CA ILE A 11 1.55 2.32 12.51
C ILE A 11 0.94 1.37 13.53
N ILE A 12 1.75 0.45 14.09
CA ILE A 12 1.29 -0.51 15.10
C ILE A 12 0.80 0.20 16.37
N ARG A 13 1.46 1.27 16.81
CA ARG A 13 1.08 2.03 18.02
C ARG A 13 -0.19 2.88 17.83
N GLU A 14 -0.56 3.20 16.60
CA GLU A 14 -1.76 3.98 16.29
C GLU A 14 -3.02 3.09 16.18
N GLN A 15 -2.85 1.76 16.21
CA GLN A 15 -3.95 0.80 16.18
C GLN A 15 -4.57 0.57 17.56
N PRO A 16 -5.84 0.12 17.62
CA PRO A 16 -6.47 -0.35 18.86
C PRO A 16 -5.70 -1.50 19.53
N ASP A 17 -5.73 -1.56 20.87
CA ASP A 17 -5.07 -2.62 21.66
C ASP A 17 -5.64 -4.02 21.39
N ASP A 18 -6.87 -4.12 20.89
CA ASP A 18 -7.57 -5.37 20.55
C ASP A 18 -7.39 -5.79 19.08
N SER A 19 -6.54 -5.08 18.32
CA SER A 19 -6.25 -5.43 16.93
C SER A 19 -5.68 -6.84 16.82
N SER A 20 -6.27 -7.63 15.93
CA SER A 20 -5.77 -8.95 15.60
C SER A 20 -4.48 -8.87 14.79
N TYR A 21 -3.72 -9.97 14.79
CA TYR A 21 -2.49 -10.09 14.01
C TYR A 21 -2.72 -9.80 12.51
N ASP A 22 -3.85 -10.24 11.95
CA ASP A 22 -4.18 -10.04 10.53
C ASP A 22 -4.53 -8.59 10.21
N GLU A 23 -5.16 -7.86 11.15
CA GLU A 23 -5.43 -6.43 11.01
C GLU A 23 -4.13 -5.62 11.05
N VAL A 24 -3.23 -5.95 11.97
CA VAL A 24 -1.90 -5.34 12.05
C VAL A 24 -1.14 -5.52 10.73
N LEU A 25 -1.10 -6.74 10.21
CA LEU A 25 -0.43 -7.04 8.94
C LEU A 25 -1.06 -6.32 7.74
N ARG A 26 -2.40 -6.26 7.70
CA ARG A 26 -3.15 -5.60 6.63
C ARG A 26 -2.79 -4.12 6.55
N ASP A 27 -2.75 -3.42 7.67
CA ASP A 27 -2.42 -1.99 7.72
C ASP A 27 -0.97 -1.71 7.32
N LEU A 28 -0.02 -2.54 7.79
CA LEU A 28 1.37 -2.44 7.36
C LEU A 28 1.51 -2.66 5.85
N ALA A 29 0.77 -3.62 5.29
CA ALA A 29 0.72 -3.85 3.85
C ALA A 29 0.11 -2.64 3.11
N PHE A 30 -0.96 -2.04 3.63
CA PHE A 30 -1.55 -0.82 3.07
C PHE A 30 -0.57 0.34 3.03
N ALA A 31 0.11 0.62 4.14
CA ALA A 31 1.13 1.66 4.19
C ALA A 31 2.22 1.44 3.13
N ARG A 32 2.71 0.20 3.00
CA ARG A 32 3.71 -0.16 2.00
C ARG A 32 3.20 -0.01 0.56
N MET A 33 1.93 -0.33 0.31
CA MET A 33 1.30 -0.17 -1.01
C MET A 33 1.22 1.31 -1.43
N VAL A 34 0.89 2.21 -0.49
CA VAL A 34 0.85 3.66 -0.73
C VAL A 34 2.25 4.19 -1.05
N GLU A 35 3.25 3.88 -0.23
CA GLU A 35 4.64 4.28 -0.46
C GLU A 35 5.14 3.81 -1.83
N ARG A 36 4.88 2.54 -2.17
CA ARG A 36 5.21 1.99 -3.50
C ARG A 36 4.52 2.74 -4.63
N GLY A 37 3.26 3.13 -4.42
CA GLY A 37 2.49 3.91 -5.39
C GLY A 37 3.13 5.27 -5.67
N ILE A 38 3.57 5.95 -4.61
CA ILE A 38 4.28 7.24 -4.70
C ILE A 38 5.61 7.05 -5.43
N GLU A 39 6.42 6.08 -5.03
CA GLU A 39 7.70 5.74 -5.71
C GLU A 39 7.53 5.43 -7.20
N ASN A 40 6.43 4.76 -7.56
CA ASN A 40 6.11 4.48 -8.96
C ASN A 40 5.70 5.76 -9.70
N SER A 41 4.92 6.64 -9.07
CA SER A 41 4.54 7.93 -9.63
C SER A 41 5.76 8.81 -9.90
N ASP A 42 6.64 8.97 -8.91
CA ASP A 42 7.86 9.77 -9.01
C ASP A 42 8.80 9.23 -10.11
N ALA A 43 8.89 7.91 -10.22
CA ALA A 43 9.66 7.23 -11.26
C ALA A 43 8.96 7.16 -12.63
N ARG A 44 7.79 7.81 -12.80
CA ARG A 44 6.95 7.76 -14.02
C ARG A 44 6.58 6.33 -14.47
N ARG A 45 6.51 5.40 -13.53
CA ARG A 45 6.05 4.01 -13.71
C ARG A 45 4.53 3.91 -13.53
N THR A 46 3.79 4.80 -14.21
CA THR A 46 2.33 4.84 -14.21
C THR A 46 1.78 4.35 -15.55
N THR A 47 0.53 3.93 -15.55
CA THR A 47 -0.18 3.52 -16.77
C THR A 47 -1.25 4.56 -17.12
N SER A 48 -1.60 4.64 -18.40
CA SER A 48 -2.68 5.52 -18.83
C SER A 48 -4.05 5.02 -18.34
N ASN A 49 -5.01 5.93 -18.19
CA ASN A 49 -6.38 5.57 -17.82
C ASN A 49 -7.02 4.59 -18.83
N ALA A 50 -6.69 4.72 -20.12
CA ALA A 50 -7.20 3.84 -21.16
C ALA A 50 -6.66 2.41 -21.02
N GLU A 51 -5.36 2.27 -20.78
CA GLU A 51 -4.71 0.97 -20.57
C GLU A 51 -5.20 0.31 -19.28
N MET A 52 -5.33 1.06 -18.18
CA MET A 52 -5.89 0.56 -16.93
C MET A 52 -7.31 -0.01 -17.11
N LYS A 53 -8.20 0.72 -17.80
CA LYS A 53 -9.55 0.25 -18.12
C LYS A 53 -9.54 -1.02 -18.96
N HIS A 54 -8.64 -1.11 -19.95
CA HIS A 54 -8.51 -2.29 -20.78
C HIS A 54 -8.10 -3.51 -19.95
N ARG A 55 -7.11 -3.36 -19.06
CA ARG A 55 -6.63 -4.45 -18.18
C ARG A 55 -7.71 -4.97 -17.23
N ILE A 56 -8.49 -4.08 -16.59
CA ILE A 56 -9.56 -4.49 -15.66
C ILE A 56 -10.59 -5.38 -16.37
N ARG A 57 -10.97 -5.03 -17.61
CA ARG A 57 -11.91 -5.83 -18.41
C ARG A 57 -11.41 -7.23 -18.76
N THR A 58 -10.11 -7.50 -18.68
CA THR A 58 -9.56 -8.84 -18.93
C THR A 58 -9.68 -9.78 -17.73
N TRP A 59 -10.01 -9.28 -16.55
CA TRP A 59 -10.14 -10.08 -15.32
C TRP A 59 -11.49 -10.79 -15.20
N GLU A 60 -12.49 -10.39 -16.00
CA GLU A 60 -13.82 -11.01 -16.04
C GLU A 60 -13.88 -12.27 -16.94
N LYS A 61 -12.73 -12.87 -17.27
CA LYS A 61 -12.64 -14.19 -17.93
C LYS A 61 -12.37 -15.27 -16.91
#